data_AF-A0A545T1L0-F1
#
_entry.id   AF-A0A545T1L0-F1
#
_cell.length_a   1.000
_cell.length_b   1.000
_cell.length_c   1.000
_cell.angle_alpha   90.00
_cell.angle_beta   90.00
_cell.angle_gamma   90.00
#
_symmetry.space_group_name_H-M   'P 1'
#
loop_
_entity.id
_entity.type
_entity.pdbx_description
1 polymer ?
#
loop_
_entity_poly.entity_id
_entity_poly.type
_entity_poly.pdbx_seq_one_letter_code
_entity_poly.pdbx_strand_id
1 'polypeptide(L)'
;MSLIIKMINGITLLLFLALLLWFVFSAVRYRLVNVDSRYEVVGEVQYKMVEVTLNNRSLFEGILGNKPIRLVDKGMFFVSEKDKKKLWPESPFDMERKQYTIKARITLQKLLFGGGSVAKVVEVEKINQRPIRNK
;
A
#
# COMPACT_ATOMS: atom_id res chain seq x y z
N MET A 1 18.23 18.30 39.67
CA MET A 1 17.08 18.33 38.74
C MET A 1 17.46 18.68 37.29
N SER A 2 18.46 19.55 37.05
CA SER A 2 18.85 19.98 35.69
C SER A 2 19.53 18.90 34.83
N LEU A 3 20.28 17.95 35.41
CA LEU A 3 21.00 16.92 34.64
C LEU A 3 20.07 15.87 34.03
N ILE A 4 19.11 15.36 34.82
CA ILE A 4 18.15 14.35 34.37
C ILE A 4 17.28 14.90 33.23
N ILE A 5 16.80 16.14 33.35
CA ILE A 5 16.02 16.79 32.30
C ILE A 5 16.84 16.95 31.02
N LYS A 6 18.12 17.35 31.12
CA LYS A 6 19.02 17.43 29.96
C LYS A 6 19.23 16.07 29.29
N MET A 7 19.37 15.00 30.07
CA MET A 7 19.50 13.64 29.53
C MET A 7 18.22 13.17 28.82
N ILE A 8 17.05 13.38 29.42
CA ILE A 8 15.76 13.05 28.81
C ILE A 8 15.58 13.83 27.51
N ASN A 9 15.87 15.13 27.51
CA ASN A 9 15.79 15.96 26.31
C ASN A 9 16.76 15.49 25.21
N GLY A 10 17.98 15.12 25.58
CA GLY A 10 18.98 14.57 24.66
C GLY A 10 18.52 13.25 24.01
N ILE A 11 17.99 12.32 24.80
CA ILE A 11 17.44 11.05 24.29
C ILE A 11 16.25 11.31 23.37
N THR A 12 15.35 12.22 23.76
CA THR A 12 14.17 12.59 22.97
C THR A 12 14.57 13.18 21.63
N LEU A 13 15.57 14.08 21.62
CA LEU A 13 16.10 14.67 20.39
C LEU A 13 16.72 13.61 19.48
N LEU A 14 17.48 12.66 20.05
CA LEU A 14 18.10 11.59 19.29
C LEU A 14 17.05 10.65 18.65
N LEU A 15 16.00 10.29 19.39
CA LEU A 15 14.90 9.48 18.87
C LEU A 15 14.16 10.22 17.76
N PHE A 16 13.89 11.51 17.93
CA PHE A 16 13.26 12.33 16.90
C PHE A 16 14.11 12.40 15.63
N LEU A 17 15.42 12.60 15.77
CA LEU A 17 16.35 12.65 14.64
C LEU A 17 16.39 11.29 13.90
N ALA A 18 16.42 10.18 14.63
CA ALA A 18 16.38 8.84 14.04
C ALA A 18 15.09 8.59 13.25
N LEU A 19 13.94 9.00 13.77
CA LEU A 19 12.65 8.91 13.07
C LEU A 19 12.62 9.78 11.80
N LEU A 20 13.16 11.00 11.88
CA LEU A 20 13.25 11.91 10.74
C LEU A 20 14.14 11.33 9.64
N LEU A 21 15.31 10.78 9.99
CA LEU A 21 16.21 10.12 9.05
C LEU A 21 15.54 8.89 8.41
N TRP A 22 14.85 8.07 9.20
CA TRP A 22 14.08 6.93 8.68
C TRP A 22 13.00 7.36 7.69
N PHE A 23 12.29 8.46 7.97
CA PHE A 23 11.26 8.99 7.10
C PHE A 23 11.85 9.53 5.79
N VAL A 24 12.94 10.29 5.85
CA VAL A 24 13.65 10.79 4.66
C VAL A 24 14.16 9.63 3.79
N PHE A 25 14.79 8.63 4.40
CA PHE A 25 15.25 7.44 3.70
C PHE A 25 14.09 6.70 3.00
N SER A 26 12.97 6.53 3.70
CA SER A 26 11.77 5.89 3.14
C SER A 26 11.17 6.71 2.00
N ALA A 27 11.12 8.04 2.12
CA ALA A 27 10.65 8.93 1.07
C ALA A 27 11.52 8.80 -0.19
N VAL A 28 12.85 8.85 -0.05
CA VAL A 28 13.77 8.68 -1.18
C VAL A 28 13.57 7.31 -1.84
N ARG A 29 13.50 6.23 -1.04
CA ARG A 29 13.36 4.86 -1.57
C ARG A 29 12.02 4.61 -2.26
N TYR A 30 10.93 5.15 -1.73
CA TYR A 30 9.56 4.81 -2.15
C TYR A 30 8.84 5.92 -2.95
N ARG A 31 9.51 7.03 -3.25
CA ARG A 31 8.98 8.10 -4.10
C ARG A 31 9.83 8.43 -5.33
N LEU A 32 11.10 8.07 -5.37
CA LEU A 32 11.91 8.27 -6.57
C LEU A 32 11.54 7.25 -7.65
N VAL A 33 10.83 7.75 -8.66
CA VAL A 33 10.35 7.00 -9.83
C VAL A 33 11.31 7.13 -11.00
N ASN A 34 11.40 6.09 -11.81
CA ASN A 34 11.98 6.18 -13.14
C ASN A 34 10.90 6.69 -14.10
N VAL A 35 11.09 7.89 -14.65
CA VAL A 35 10.05 8.66 -15.37
C VAL A 35 9.49 7.87 -16.56
N ASP A 36 10.33 7.13 -17.27
CA ASP A 36 9.96 6.43 -18.51
C ASP A 36 9.39 5.02 -18.27
N SER A 37 9.14 4.66 -17.00
CA SER A 37 8.83 3.28 -16.61
C SER A 37 7.39 3.05 -16.17
N ARG A 38 6.42 3.69 -16.85
CA ARG A 38 5.01 3.44 -16.56
C ARG A 38 4.62 2.06 -17.10
N TYR A 39 4.01 1.25 -16.25
CA TYR A 39 3.43 -0.02 -16.65
C TYR A 39 2.03 -0.19 -16.08
N GLU A 40 1.26 -1.01 -16.79
CA GLU A 40 -0.13 -1.32 -16.50
C GLU A 40 -0.23 -2.76 -16.03
N VAL A 41 -1.06 -3.00 -15.02
CA VAL A 41 -1.34 -4.32 -14.50
C VAL A 41 -2.85 -4.50 -14.47
N VAL A 42 -3.32 -5.57 -15.11
CA VAL A 42 -4.72 -5.99 -15.07
C VAL A 42 -4.79 -7.29 -14.29
N GLY A 43 -5.73 -7.38 -13.36
CA GLY A 43 -5.95 -8.59 -12.58
C GLY A 43 -7.19 -8.53 -11.71
N GLU A 44 -7.60 -9.69 -11.22
CA GLU A 44 -8.67 -9.82 -10.24
C GLU A 44 -8.16 -9.43 -8.85
N VAL A 45 -9.01 -8.74 -8.08
CA VAL A 45 -8.71 -8.36 -6.70
C VAL A 45 -8.77 -9.60 -5.82
N GLN A 46 -7.67 -9.86 -5.11
CA GLN A 46 -7.60 -10.87 -4.06
C GLN A 46 -7.92 -10.21 -2.71
N TYR A 47 -8.93 -10.74 -2.02
CA TYR A 47 -9.40 -10.19 -0.74
C TYR A 47 -8.75 -10.88 0.44
N LYS A 48 -8.18 -10.09 1.34
CA LYS A 48 -7.66 -10.55 2.63
C LYS A 48 -8.20 -9.67 3.75
N MET A 49 -8.97 -10.26 4.67
CA MET A 49 -9.66 -9.51 5.74
C MET A 49 -8.67 -8.82 6.69
N VAL A 50 -7.58 -9.51 7.03
CA VAL A 50 -6.52 -8.98 7.89
C VAL A 50 -5.20 -9.08 7.16
N GLU A 51 -4.64 -7.93 6.79
CA GLU A 51 -3.33 -7.85 6.13
C GLU A 51 -2.27 -7.41 7.14
N VAL A 52 -1.67 -8.38 7.85
CA VAL A 52 -0.54 -8.13 8.75
C VAL A 52 0.75 -8.19 7.92
N THR A 53 1.14 -7.06 7.34
CA THR A 53 2.45 -6.94 6.70
C THR A 53 3.27 -5.90 7.44
N LEU A 54 4.20 -6.36 8.28
CA LEU A 54 5.16 -5.53 9.02
C LEU A 54 6.44 -5.41 8.19
N ASN A 55 6.46 -4.47 7.26
CA ASN A 55 7.68 -4.08 6.57
C ASN A 55 7.78 -2.55 6.49
N ASN A 56 8.98 -2.02 6.23
CA ASN A 56 9.24 -0.59 6.21
C ASN A 56 8.30 0.16 5.25
N ARG A 57 8.02 -0.43 4.08
CA ARG A 57 7.12 0.15 3.08
C ARG A 57 5.69 0.23 3.58
N SER A 58 5.17 -0.83 4.21
CA SER A 58 3.81 -0.90 4.74
C SER A 58 3.59 0.16 5.83
N LEU A 59 4.56 0.34 6.72
CA LEU A 59 4.53 1.40 7.73
C LEU A 59 4.53 2.80 7.08
N PHE A 60 5.48 3.05 6.18
CA PHE A 60 5.61 4.33 5.50
C PHE A 60 4.35 4.69 4.68
N GLU A 61 3.86 3.75 3.87
CA GLU A 61 2.65 3.95 3.06
C GLU A 61 1.40 4.07 3.93
N GLY A 62 1.35 3.34 5.05
CA GLY A 62 0.28 3.44 6.04
C GLY A 62 0.18 4.82 6.68
N ILE A 63 1.32 5.42 7.05
CA ILE A 63 1.39 6.81 7.56
C ILE A 63 0.85 7.80 6.51
N LEU A 64 1.09 7.52 5.22
CA LEU A 64 0.62 8.35 4.11
C LEU A 64 -0.82 8.03 3.66
N GLY A 65 -1.53 7.15 4.35
CA GLY A 65 -2.93 6.80 4.04
C GLY A 65 -3.10 5.87 2.83
N ASN A 66 -2.01 5.32 2.29
CA ASN A 66 -2.08 4.33 1.23
C ASN A 66 -2.30 2.95 1.85
N LYS A 67 -3.04 2.10 1.12
CA LYS A 67 -3.44 0.79 1.59
C LYS A 67 -2.96 -0.30 0.62
N PRO A 68 -2.53 -1.45 1.14
CA PRO A 68 -2.20 -2.59 0.30
C PRO A 68 -3.47 -3.17 -0.34
N ILE A 69 -3.29 -3.64 -1.57
CA ILE A 69 -4.20 -4.47 -2.36
C ILE A 69 -3.39 -5.60 -2.99
N ARG A 70 -4.05 -6.72 -3.31
CA ARG A 70 -3.43 -7.82 -4.03
C ARG A 70 -4.20 -8.09 -5.31
N LEU A 71 -3.46 -8.31 -6.38
CA LEU A 71 -4.01 -8.83 -7.61
C LEU A 71 -3.55 -10.28 -7.77
N VAL A 72 -4.47 -11.14 -8.21
CA VAL A 72 -4.22 -12.57 -8.44
C VAL A 72 -3.03 -12.72 -9.39
N ASP A 73 -2.05 -13.53 -8.99
CA ASP A 73 -0.80 -13.82 -9.73
C ASP A 73 0.10 -12.61 -10.07
N LYS A 74 -0.17 -11.43 -9.51
CA LYS A 74 0.65 -10.21 -9.75
C LYS A 74 1.29 -9.64 -8.49
N GLY A 75 0.85 -10.09 -7.31
CA GLY A 75 1.41 -9.68 -6.03
C GLY A 75 0.71 -8.48 -5.38
N MET A 76 1.44 -7.80 -4.49
CA MET A 76 0.92 -6.71 -3.66
C MET A 76 1.25 -5.34 -4.26
N PHE A 77 0.25 -4.46 -4.29
CA PHE A 77 0.37 -3.08 -4.70
C PHE A 77 -0.17 -2.16 -3.60
N PHE A 78 0.28 -0.91 -3.59
CA PHE A 78 -0.26 0.12 -2.70
C PHE A 78 -1.11 1.08 -3.52
N VAL A 79 -2.32 1.36 -3.05
CA VAL A 79 -3.23 2.34 -3.68
C VAL A 79 -3.71 3.34 -2.63
N SER A 80 -4.27 4.45 -3.08
CA SER A 80 -4.91 5.40 -2.18
C SER A 80 -6.08 4.75 -1.44
N GLU A 81 -6.42 5.22 -0.23
CA GLU A 81 -7.62 4.73 0.47
C GLU A 81 -8.89 4.89 -0.37
N LYS A 82 -9.00 5.98 -1.12
CA LYS A 82 -10.13 6.23 -2.03
C LYS A 82 -10.25 5.15 -3.10
N ASP A 83 -9.13 4.77 -3.70
CA ASP A 83 -9.11 3.73 -4.72
C ASP A 83 -9.33 2.33 -4.12
N LYS A 84 -8.84 2.07 -2.90
CA LYS A 84 -9.15 0.82 -2.20
C LYS A 84 -10.66 0.65 -2.00
N LYS A 85 -11.40 1.70 -1.66
CA LYS A 85 -12.87 1.65 -1.52
C LYS A 85 -13.56 1.30 -2.84
N LYS A 86 -13.01 1.71 -3.99
CA LYS A 86 -13.53 1.31 -5.32
C LYS A 86 -13.30 -0.17 -5.60
N LEU A 87 -12.15 -0.69 -5.19
CA LEU A 87 -11.77 -2.10 -5.36
C LEU A 87 -12.43 -3.03 -4.34
N TRP A 88 -12.94 -2.47 -3.25
CA TRP A 88 -13.57 -3.19 -2.17
C TRP A 88 -14.89 -2.49 -1.76
N PRO A 89 -15.91 -2.51 -2.64
CA PRO A 89 -17.18 -1.82 -2.39
C PRO A 89 -18.03 -2.46 -1.28
N GLU A 90 -17.91 -3.77 -1.09
CA GLU A 90 -18.68 -4.52 -0.08
C GLU A 90 -17.89 -5.74 0.43
N SER A 91 -18.42 -6.46 1.42
CA SER A 91 -17.74 -7.62 1.97
C SER A 91 -17.54 -8.73 0.91
N PRO A 92 -16.38 -9.42 0.86
CA PRO A 92 -16.18 -10.57 -0.02
C PRO A 92 -17.21 -11.69 0.21
N PHE A 93 -17.82 -11.77 1.40
CA PHE A 93 -18.92 -12.69 1.67
C PHE A 93 -20.21 -12.29 0.94
N ASP A 94 -20.50 -10.99 0.84
CA ASP A 94 -21.67 -10.48 0.13
C ASP A 94 -21.47 -10.55 -1.39
N MET A 95 -20.25 -10.28 -1.86
CA MET A 95 -19.84 -10.49 -3.25
C MET A 95 -20.00 -11.96 -3.67
N GLU A 96 -19.63 -12.91 -2.80
CA GLU A 96 -19.80 -14.34 -3.06
C GLU A 96 -21.28 -14.72 -3.18
N ARG A 97 -22.15 -14.20 -2.30
CA ARG A 97 -23.61 -14.39 -2.39
C ARG A 97 -24.19 -13.83 -3.69
N LYS A 98 -23.66 -12.69 -4.15
CA LYS A 98 -24.05 -12.02 -5.40
C LYS A 98 -23.30 -12.55 -6.64
N GLN A 99 -22.45 -13.57 -6.48
CA GLN A 99 -21.69 -14.25 -7.54
C GLN A 99 -20.84 -13.33 -8.43
N TYR A 100 -20.21 -12.31 -7.84
CA TYR A 100 -19.31 -11.43 -8.58
C TYR A 100 -18.01 -11.15 -7.83
N THR A 101 -16.99 -10.70 -8.56
CA THR A 101 -15.75 -10.17 -8.02
C THR A 101 -15.33 -8.91 -8.79
N ILE A 102 -14.23 -8.29 -8.37
CA ILE A 102 -13.70 -7.09 -8.98
C ILE A 102 -12.46 -7.43 -9.77
N LYS A 103 -12.45 -7.02 -11.04
CA LYS A 103 -11.27 -6.95 -11.89
C LYS A 103 -10.83 -5.49 -11.98
N ALA A 104 -9.54 -5.26 -11.84
CA ALA A 104 -8.97 -3.93 -11.78
C ALA A 104 -7.85 -3.77 -12.80
N ARG A 105 -7.83 -2.59 -13.41
CA ARG A 105 -6.70 -2.09 -14.18
C ARG A 105 -6.02 -1.00 -13.36
N ILE A 106 -4.74 -1.22 -13.05
CA ILE A 106 -3.93 -0.27 -12.29
C ILE A 106 -2.73 0.18 -13.10
N THR A 107 -2.30 1.41 -12.89
CA THR A 107 -1.08 1.96 -13.47
C THR A 107 -0.14 2.44 -12.38
N LEU A 108 1.15 2.19 -12.59
CA LEU A 108 2.20 2.61 -11.66
C LEU A 108 3.52 2.80 -12.41
N GLN A 109 4.49 3.42 -11.74
CA GLN A 109 5.83 3.63 -12.25
C GLN A 109 6.82 2.73 -11.50
N LYS A 110 7.88 2.28 -12.16
CA LYS A 110 8.96 1.56 -11.49
C LYS A 110 9.74 2.53 -10.60
N LEU A 111 10.04 2.12 -9.38
CA LEU A 111 10.91 2.88 -8.49
C LEU A 111 12.38 2.65 -8.85
N LEU A 112 13.23 3.64 -8.64
CA LEU A 112 14.68 3.51 -8.89
C LEU A 112 15.30 2.38 -8.05
N PHE A 113 14.82 2.20 -6.82
CA PHE A 113 15.31 1.19 -5.89
C PHE A 113 14.50 -0.12 -5.92
N GLY A 114 13.75 -0.36 -7.00
CA GLY A 114 12.98 -1.59 -7.22
C GLY A 114 11.54 -1.55 -6.68
N GLY A 115 10.73 -2.46 -7.21
CA GLY A 115 9.28 -2.45 -7.00
C GLY A 115 8.57 -1.35 -7.79
N GLY A 116 7.27 -1.20 -7.55
CA GLY A 116 6.44 -0.18 -8.18
C GLY A 116 6.05 0.94 -7.22
N SER A 117 5.68 2.11 -7.74
CA SER A 117 5.13 3.24 -7.00
C SER A 117 3.77 2.92 -6.37
N VAL A 118 3.16 3.90 -5.70
CA VAL A 118 1.71 3.84 -5.42
C VAL A 118 0.99 3.76 -6.77
N ALA A 119 0.11 2.79 -6.89
CA ALA A 119 -0.66 2.53 -8.09
C ALA A 119 -1.92 3.39 -8.12
N LYS A 120 -2.32 3.78 -9.33
CA LYS A 120 -3.58 4.46 -9.61
C LYS A 120 -4.54 3.47 -10.25
N VAL A 121 -5.75 3.39 -9.71
CA VAL A 121 -6.82 2.59 -10.32
C VAL A 121 -7.37 3.35 -11.51
N VAL A 122 -7.22 2.77 -12.70
CA VAL A 122 -7.68 3.34 -13.98
C VAL A 122 -9.09 2.85 -14.28
N GLU A 123 -9.34 1.57 -14.07
CA GLU A 123 -10.61 0.92 -14.40
C GLU A 123 -10.95 -0.13 -13.34
N VAL A 124 -12.25 -0.26 -13.08
CA VAL A 124 -12.82 -1.26 -12.17
C VAL A 124 -14.01 -1.89 -12.87
N GLU A 125 -13.98 -3.21 -13.01
CA GLU A 125 -15.01 -4.00 -13.66
C GLU A 125 -15.56 -5.05 -12.68
N LYS A 126 -16.89 -5.20 -12.62
CA LYS A 126 -17.52 -6.32 -11.92
C LYS A 126 -17.61 -7.50 -12.88
N ILE A 127 -17.03 -8.63 -12.51
CA ILE A 127 -17.04 -9.84 -13.32
C ILE A 127 -17.80 -10.97 -12.60
N ASN A 128 -18.49 -11.81 -13.36
CA ASN A 128 -19.32 -12.90 -12.85
C ASN A 128 -18.47 -14.11 -12.45
N GLN A 129 -17.67 -13.93 -11.39
CA GLN A 129 -16.80 -14.95 -10.81
C GLN A 129 -16.83 -14.87 -9.29
N ARG A 130 -16.38 -15.93 -8.62
CA ARG A 130 -16.32 -15.95 -7.15
C ARG A 130 -15.14 -15.11 -6.66
N PRO A 131 -15.30 -14.33 -5.58
CA PRO A 131 -14.20 -13.55 -5.03
C PRO A 131 -13.11 -14.46 -4.47
N ILE A 132 -11.87 -14.23 -4.90
CA ILE A 132 -10.71 -14.99 -4.43
C ILE A 132 -10.31 -14.44 -3.06
N ARG A 133 -10.39 -15.31 -2.05
CA ARG A 133 -10.01 -15.00 -0.67
C ARG A 133 -8.74 -15.75 -0.32
N ASN A 134 -7.82 -15.10 0.39
CA ASN A 134 -6.70 -15.79 1.01
C ASN A 134 -6.94 -15.93 2.52
N LYS A 135 -6.52 -17.07 3.09
CA LYS A 135 -6.56 -17.30 4.55
C LYS A 135 -5.54 -16.41 5.27
#